data_AF-A0A0D7K4F6-F1
#
_entry.id   AF-A0A0D7K4F6-F1
#
_cell.length_a   1.000
_cell.length_b   1.000
_cell.length_c   1.000
_cell.angle_alpha   90.00
_cell.angle_beta   90.00
_cell.angle_gamma   90.00
#
_symmetry.space_group_name_H-M   'P 1'
#
loop_
_entity.id
_entity.type
_entity.pdbx_description
1 polymer ?
#
loop_
_entity_poly.entity_id
_entity_poly.type
_entity_poly.pdbx_seq_one_letter_code
_entity_poly.pdbx_strand_id
1 'polypeptide(L)'
;MIGITFTTRGHEEGSNRVRESSANLPGRVHLSMTACRGTRLIGLGLSHDFMAVQLEFSPDQARAIAAELLACADALNIAKAGAAHAPVVRSATGRA
;
A
#
# COMPACT_ATOMS: atom_id res chain seq x y z
N MET A 1 3.26 -8.58 -13.34
CA MET A 1 2.93 -7.34 -12.61
C MET A 1 4.20 -6.52 -12.47
N ILE A 2 4.19 -5.26 -12.88
CA ILE A 2 5.32 -4.36 -12.64
C ILE A 2 5.25 -3.99 -11.16
N GLY A 3 6.19 -4.50 -10.36
CA GLY A 3 6.27 -4.19 -8.94
C GLY A 3 6.61 -2.73 -8.71
N ILE A 4 6.13 -2.17 -7.59
CA ILE A 4 6.52 -0.84 -7.14
C ILE A 4 7.89 -0.98 -6.46
N THR A 5 8.87 -0.17 -6.88
CA THR A 5 10.19 -0.14 -6.23
C THR A 5 10.28 1.05 -5.28
N PHE A 6 10.54 0.77 -4.01
CA PHE A 6 10.80 1.79 -3.01
C PHE A 6 12.27 2.18 -2.97
N THR A 7 12.55 3.47 -2.97
CA THR A 7 13.85 4.02 -2.56
C THR A 7 13.79 4.32 -1.07
N THR A 8 14.72 3.76 -0.29
CA THR A 8 14.77 3.96 1.17
C THR A 8 16.09 4.60 1.57
N ARG A 9 16.04 5.57 2.49
CA ARG A 9 17.22 6.20 3.08
C ARG A 9 17.09 6.22 4.61
N GLY A 10 18.14 5.79 5.29
CA GLY A 10 18.34 6.04 6.71
C GLY A 10 19.04 7.39 6.89
N HIS A 11 18.83 8.02 8.03
CA HIS A 11 19.36 9.35 8.33
C HIS A 11 20.14 9.35 9.64
N GLU A 12 21.17 10.19 9.71
CA GLU A 12 22.06 10.34 10.87
C GLU A 12 21.37 10.99 12.08
N GLU A 13 21.99 10.93 13.27
CA GLU A 13 21.41 11.44 14.53
C GLU A 13 21.06 12.94 14.50
N GLY A 14 21.72 13.74 13.67
CA GLY A 14 21.44 15.17 13.51
C GLY A 14 20.21 15.50 12.64
N SER A 15 19.62 14.51 11.95
CA SER A 15 18.43 14.71 11.12
C SER A 15 17.14 14.51 11.92
N ASN A 16 16.12 15.33 11.63
CA ASN A 16 14.79 15.12 12.18
C ASN A 16 14.14 13.83 11.66
N ARG A 17 14.53 13.35 10.47
CA ARG A 17 14.06 12.06 9.96
C ARG A 17 14.99 10.97 10.45
N VAL A 18 14.44 9.83 10.84
CA VAL A 18 15.19 8.59 11.11
C VAL A 18 15.28 7.75 9.85
N ARG A 19 14.19 7.71 9.09
CA ARG A 19 14.06 6.96 7.84
C ARG A 19 13.09 7.67 6.92
N GLU A 20 13.38 7.63 5.63
CA GLU A 20 12.40 7.92 4.59
C GLU A 20 12.36 6.80 3.55
N SER A 21 11.19 6.56 3.01
CA SER A 21 10.97 5.65 1.90
C SER A 21 10.04 6.33 0.90
N SER A 22 10.27 6.18 -0.39
CA SER A 22 9.39 6.73 -1.42
C SER A 22 9.32 5.85 -2.66
N ALA A 23 8.23 5.97 -3.41
CA ALA A 23 8.03 5.28 -4.67
C ALA A 23 7.13 6.09 -5.60
N ASN A 24 7.32 5.91 -6.90
CA ASN A 24 6.38 6.41 -7.91
C ASN A 24 5.38 5.30 -8.23
N LEU A 25 4.10 5.58 -7.98
CA LEU A 25 3.01 4.68 -8.31
C LEU A 25 2.56 4.91 -9.77
N PRO A 26 1.87 3.93 -10.38
CA PRO A 26 1.19 4.16 -11.65
C PRO A 26 0.30 5.40 -11.59
N GLY A 27 0.26 6.18 -12.67
CA GLY A 27 -0.52 7.41 -12.72
C GLY A 27 0.18 8.63 -12.10
N ARG A 28 1.51 8.67 -12.07
CA ARG A 28 2.33 9.83 -11.64
C ARG A 28 2.11 10.28 -10.19
N VAL A 29 1.58 9.40 -9.34
CA VAL A 29 1.46 9.66 -7.90
C VAL A 29 2.79 9.33 -7.23
N HIS A 30 3.34 10.27 -6.48
CA HIS A 30 4.50 10.05 -5.62
C HIS A 30 4.03 9.69 -4.21
N LEU A 31 4.43 8.51 -3.73
CA LEU A 31 4.19 8.03 -2.38
C LEU A 31 5.46 8.24 -1.56
N SER A 32 5.32 8.80 -0.36
CA SER A 32 6.40 9.00 0.60
C SER A 32 5.99 8.55 1.99
N MET A 33 6.96 8.03 2.74
CA MET A 33 6.81 7.62 4.14
C MET A 33 8.02 8.12 4.92
N THR A 34 7.80 8.66 6.11
CA THR A 34 8.88 9.18 6.95
C THR A 34 8.67 8.77 8.40
N ALA A 35 9.73 8.31 9.07
CA ALA A 35 9.75 8.19 10.52
C ALA A 35 10.47 9.42 11.08
N CYS A 36 9.77 10.25 11.87
CA CYS A 36 10.29 11.50 12.41
C CYS A 36 10.73 11.33 13.86
N ARG A 37 11.97 11.72 14.17
CA ARG A 37 12.58 11.65 15.50
C ARG A 37 11.92 12.63 16.47
N GLY A 38 11.74 13.88 16.05
CA GLY A 38 11.24 14.95 16.92
C GLY A 38 9.79 14.75 17.34
N THR A 39 8.91 14.42 16.40
CA THR A 39 7.48 14.20 16.67
C THR A 39 7.17 12.77 17.10
N ARG A 40 8.07 11.81 16.86
CA ARG A 40 7.84 10.36 17.03
C ARG A 40 6.64 9.85 16.22
N LEU A 41 6.29 10.53 15.13
CA LEU A 41 5.22 10.15 14.22
C LEU A 41 5.76 9.53 12.93
N ILE A 42 4.90 8.73 12.30
CA ILE A 42 5.07 8.20 10.96
C ILE A 42 4.24 9.06 10.01
N GLY A 43 4.91 9.76 9.11
CA GLY A 43 4.27 10.51 8.03
C GLY A 43 4.02 9.61 6.82
N LEU A 44 2.83 9.73 6.22
CA LEU A 44 2.45 9.13 4.95
C LEU A 44 2.01 10.26 4.02
N GLY A 45 2.76 10.49 2.95
CA GLY A 45 2.50 11.53 1.97
C GLY A 45 2.15 10.95 0.61
N LEU A 46 1.09 11.48 0.00
CA LEU A 46 0.73 11.24 -1.40
C LEU A 46 0.74 12.58 -2.13
N SER A 47 1.49 12.68 -3.22
CA SER A 47 1.45 13.86 -4.08
C SER A 47 1.22 13.49 -5.54
N HIS A 48 0.41 14.30 -6.21
CA HIS A 48 0.14 14.21 -7.65
C HIS A 48 -0.07 15.62 -8.20
N ASP A 49 0.74 15.99 -9.19
CA ASP A 49 0.82 17.35 -9.73
C ASP A 49 0.96 18.41 -8.62
N PHE A 50 -0.12 19.15 -8.34
CA PHE A 50 -0.16 20.24 -7.35
C PHE A 50 -0.89 19.87 -6.06
N MET A 51 -1.42 18.66 -5.95
CA MET A 51 -2.13 18.19 -4.78
C MET A 51 -1.22 17.31 -3.92
N ALA A 52 -1.17 17.62 -2.63
CA ALA A 52 -0.46 16.81 -1.64
C ALA A 52 -1.38 16.55 -0.46
N VAL A 53 -1.44 15.28 -0.05
CA VAL A 53 -2.10 14.85 1.18
C VAL A 53 -1.04 14.26 2.10
N GLN A 54 -1.06 14.67 3.36
CA GLN A 54 -0.17 14.15 4.38
C GLN A 54 -0.99 13.68 5.57
N LEU A 55 -0.73 12.45 5.98
CA LEU A 55 -1.30 11.84 7.18
C LEU A 55 -0.16 11.54 8.14
N GLU A 56 -0.44 11.64 9.43
CA GLU A 56 0.50 11.31 10.49
C GLU A 56 -0.12 10.31 11.45
N PHE A 57 0.68 9.35 11.87
CA PHE A 57 0.26 8.26 12.75
C PHE A 57 1.29 8.05 13.85
N SER A 58 0.85 7.57 15.01
CA SER A 58 1.79 6.94 15.94
C SER A 58 2.37 5.65 15.33
N PRO A 59 3.50 5.13 15.83
CA PRO A 59 4.06 3.87 15.34
C PRO A 59 3.08 2.69 15.42
N ASP A 60 2.25 2.64 16.46
CA ASP A 60 1.26 1.56 16.64
C ASP A 60 0.08 1.70 15.68
N GLN A 61 -0.41 2.92 15.45
CA GLN A 61 -1.43 3.20 14.43
C GLN A 61 -0.92 2.84 13.02
N ALA A 62 0.33 3.20 12.70
CA ALA A 62 0.93 2.85 11.41
C ALA A 62 1.03 1.34 11.20
N ARG A 63 1.39 0.57 12.25
CA ARG A 63 1.39 -0.90 12.21
C ARG A 63 0.01 -1.48 11.98
N ALA A 64 -1.01 -0.97 12.68
CA ALA A 64 -2.39 -1.42 12.52
C ALA A 64 -2.90 -1.16 11.09
N ILE A 65 -2.65 0.04 10.54
CA ILE A 65 -3.02 0.38 9.16
C ILE A 65 -2.29 -0.52 8.15
N ALA A 66 -1.00 -0.77 8.35
CA ALA A 66 -0.24 -1.67 7.48
C ALA A 66 -0.80 -3.10 7.48
N ALA A 67 -1.25 -3.60 8.64
CA ALA A 67 -1.90 -4.89 8.76
C ALA A 67 -3.23 -4.94 8.00
N GLU A 68 -4.06 -3.91 8.10
CA GLU A 68 -5.33 -3.81 7.35
C GLU A 68 -5.10 -3.74 5.83
N LEU A 69 -4.08 -2.99 5.40
CA LEU A 69 -3.70 -2.95 3.97
C LEU A 69 -3.27 -4.32 3.45
N LEU A 70 -2.51 -5.08 4.25
CA LEU A 70 -2.11 -6.45 3.91
C LEU A 70 -3.35 -7.38 3.82
N ALA A 71 -4.23 -7.33 4.81
CA ALA A 71 -5.46 -8.13 4.81
C ALA A 71 -6.35 -7.84 3.59
N CYS A 72 -6.46 -6.57 3.19
CA CYS A 72 -7.19 -6.16 1.98
C CYS A 72 -6.56 -6.72 0.70
N ALA A 73 -5.22 -6.73 0.61
CA ALA A 73 -4.51 -7.32 -0.53
C ALA A 73 -4.74 -8.84 -0.61
N ASP A 74 -4.69 -9.53 0.53
CA ASP A 74 -4.94 -10.97 0.62
C ASP A 74 -6.37 -11.33 0.22
N ALA A 75 -7.36 -10.57 0.71
CA ALA A 75 -8.76 -10.75 0.32
C ALA A 75 -8.97 -10.63 -1.19
N LEU A 76 -8.31 -9.67 -1.85
CA LEU A 76 -8.40 -9.50 -3.30
C LEU A 76 -7.75 -10.66 -4.07
N ASN A 77 -6.64 -11.21 -3.57
CA ASN A 77 -5.98 -12.36 -4.18
C ASN A 77 -6.84 -13.63 -4.07
N ILE A 78 -7.48 -13.85 -2.91
CA ILE A 78 -8.41 -14.97 -2.70
C ILE A 78 -9.61 -14.84 -3.65
N ALA A 79 -10.19 -13.65 -3.77
CA ALA A 79 -11.33 -13.40 -4.67
C ALA A 79 -10.98 -13.71 -6.14
N LYS A 80 -9.77 -13.33 -6.59
CA LYS A 80 -9.28 -13.66 -7.95
C LYS A 80 -9.12 -15.17 -8.15
N ALA A 81 -8.64 -15.89 -7.13
CA ALA A 81 -8.51 -17.35 -7.19
C ALA A 81 -9.87 -18.06 -7.21
N GLY A 82 -10.84 -17.57 -6.43
CA GLY A 82 -12.21 -18.09 -6.41
C GLY A 82 -12.97 -17.92 -7.73
N ALA A 83 -12.72 -16.83 -8.48
CA ALA A 83 -13.31 -16.61 -9.80
C ALA A 83 -12.78 -17.58 -10.87
N ALA A 84 -11.55 -18.09 -10.73
CA ALA A 84 -10.97 -19.08 -11.65
C ALA A 84 -11.46 -20.53 -11.40
N HIS A 85 -12.21 -20.74 -10.31
CA HIS A 85 -12.75 -22.05 -9.91
C HIS A 85 -14.27 -22.13 -9.90
N ALA A 86 -14.98 -21.14 -10.45
CA ALA A 86 -16.41 -21.29 -10.71
C ALA A 86 -16.62 -22.49 -11.66
N PRO A 87 -17.29 -23.57 -11.22
CA PRO A 87 -17.53 -24.72 -12.09
C PRO A 87 -18.43 -24.26 -13.23
N VAL A 88 -18.00 -24.53 -14.46
CA VAL A 88 -18.88 -24.42 -15.63
C VAL A 88 -19.97 -25.46 -15.46
N VAL A 89 -21.08 -25.09 -14.85
CA VAL A 89 -22.32 -25.87 -14.88
C VAL A 89 -22.80 -25.82 -16.32
N ARG A 90 -22.37 -26.80 -17.13
CA ARG A 90 -23.02 -27.07 -18.42
C ARG A 90 -24.40 -27.63 -18.08
N SER A 91 -25.42 -26.78 -18.09
CA SER A 91 -26.80 -27.25 -18.19
C SER A 91 -26.92 -28.04 -19.49
N ALA A 92 -26.98 -29.37 -19.38
CA ALA A 92 -27.42 -30.23 -20.46
C ALA A 92 -28.94 -30.02 -20.63
N THR A 93 -29.31 -28.97 -21.38
CA THR A 93 -30.64 -28.85 -21.96
C THR A 93 -30.66 -29.50 -23.33
N GLY A 94 -31.23 -30.70 -23.40
CA GLY A 94 -31.64 -31.38 -24.64
C GLY A 94 -32.36 -32.67 -24.25
N ARG A 95 -33.70 -32.68 -24.22
CA ARG A 95 -34.63 -33.03 -25.33
C ARG A 95 -34.29 -34.40 -25.93
N ALA A 96 -35.20 -35.36 -26.10
CA ALA A 96 -36.67 -35.37 -26.02
C ALA A 96 -37.11 -36.79 -25.64
#